data_AF-A0A3M1Q851-F1
#
_entry.id   AF-A0A3M1Q851-F1
#
_cell.length_a   1.000
_cell.length_b   1.000
_cell.length_c   1.000
_cell.angle_alpha   90.00
_cell.angle_beta   90.00
_cell.angle_gamma   90.00
#
_symmetry.space_group_name_H-M   'P 1'
#
loop_
_entity.id
_entity.type
_entity.pdbx_description
1 polymer ?
#
loop_
_entity_poly.entity_id
_entity_poly.type
_entity_poly.pdbx_seq_one_letter_code
_entity_poly.pdbx_strand_id
1 'polypeptide(L)'
;MRRDRLSVLRLCAVLALGVVAAGGLAPARAQQSASWEISDRVLNLGGRPQGGTTSGSASFSLTLESLGEPVVGAGLSSASYLLDASFAGTYPAPGEVRGVRFSDATTLGWDAERSAGTYNVYRDALSALTGGSYGTCWQQDIPSPSATDPDPVPAGTGRFYLVTAENRLAEEGTRGRDSAGASRTGTACP
;
A
#
# COMPACT_ATOMS: atom_id res chain seq x y z
N MET A 1 -42.99 -37.34 95.30
CA MET A 1 -43.12 -38.37 94.24
C MET A 1 -42.66 -37.70 92.94
N ARG A 2 -41.41 -37.78 92.49
CA ARG A 2 -40.53 -38.91 92.06
C ARG A 2 -41.11 -39.66 90.86
N ARG A 3 -40.30 -39.74 89.77
CA ARG A 3 -40.50 -40.41 88.46
C ARG A 3 -41.10 -39.48 87.38
N ASP A 4 -40.55 -39.22 86.19
CA ASP A 4 -39.50 -39.88 85.39
C ASP A 4 -38.79 -38.87 84.47
N ARG A 5 -37.47 -38.72 84.62
CA ARG A 5 -36.56 -37.97 83.73
C ARG A 5 -35.50 -38.92 83.19
N LEU A 6 -35.85 -39.90 82.35
CA LEU A 6 -34.83 -40.83 81.82
C LEU A 6 -35.37 -41.68 80.64
N SER A 7 -35.93 -41.07 79.58
CA SER A 7 -36.26 -41.84 78.36
C SER A 7 -36.23 -41.09 77.03
N VAL A 8 -36.25 -39.75 76.99
CA VAL A 8 -36.30 -39.03 75.70
C VAL A 8 -34.91 -38.60 75.19
N LEU A 9 -33.88 -38.58 76.05
CA LEU A 9 -32.54 -38.11 75.68
C LEU A 9 -31.71 -39.08 74.82
N ARG A 10 -32.23 -40.27 74.49
CA ARG A 10 -31.55 -41.25 73.62
C ARG A 10 -32.08 -41.31 72.19
N LEU A 11 -33.11 -40.52 71.85
CA LEU A 11 -33.67 -40.51 70.49
C LEU A 11 -33.00 -39.48 69.55
N CYS A 12 -32.29 -38.47 70.08
CA CYS A 12 -31.65 -37.43 69.25
C CYS A 12 -30.21 -37.72 68.82
N ALA A 13 -29.56 -38.78 69.34
CA ALA A 13 -28.14 -39.03 69.11
C ALA A 13 -27.82 -40.00 67.97
N VAL A 14 -28.82 -40.62 67.34
CA VAL A 14 -28.61 -41.59 66.22
C VAL A 14 -28.99 -41.00 64.86
N LEU A 15 -29.56 -39.79 64.81
CA LEU A 15 -29.99 -39.14 63.56
C LEU A 15 -28.98 -38.11 63.01
N ALA A 16 -27.77 -38.04 63.57
CA ALA A 16 -26.71 -37.11 63.13
C ALA A 16 -25.52 -37.81 62.45
N LEU A 17 -25.61 -39.12 62.17
CA LEU A 17 -24.52 -39.90 61.58
C LEU A 17 -25.03 -40.75 60.40
N GLY A 18 -25.66 -40.11 59.43
CA GLY A 18 -26.12 -40.77 58.22
C GLY A 18 -26.32 -39.77 57.10
N VAL A 19 -25.54 -39.94 56.03
CA VAL A 19 -25.63 -39.23 54.74
C VAL A 19 -24.87 -37.88 54.66
N VAL A 20 -23.56 -37.91 54.92
CA VAL A 20 -22.58 -37.06 54.22
C VAL A 20 -21.93 -37.91 53.14
N ALA A 21 -22.65 -38.17 52.05
CA ALA A 21 -22.12 -38.85 50.85
C ALA A 21 -23.04 -38.64 49.64
N ALA A 22 -23.26 -37.39 49.26
CA ALA A 22 -23.89 -37.05 47.98
C ALA A 22 -23.23 -35.79 47.37
N GLY A 23 -21.90 -35.74 47.40
CA GLY A 23 -21.10 -34.84 46.56
C GLY A 23 -20.92 -35.46 45.17
N GLY A 24 -22.04 -35.65 44.45
CA GLY A 24 -22.02 -36.12 43.07
C GLY A 24 -21.46 -35.05 42.15
N LEU A 25 -20.19 -35.24 41.76
CA LEU A 25 -19.56 -34.85 40.50
C LEU A 25 -20.39 -33.88 39.63
N ALA A 26 -20.14 -32.58 39.76
CA ALA A 26 -20.50 -31.66 38.69
C ALA A 26 -19.69 -32.07 37.44
N PRO A 27 -20.31 -32.34 36.27
CA PRO A 27 -19.54 -32.50 35.06
C PRO A 27 -18.88 -31.15 34.77
N ALA A 28 -17.56 -31.09 34.91
CA ALA A 28 -16.77 -30.02 34.35
C ALA A 28 -17.10 -29.97 32.85
N ARG A 29 -17.90 -28.99 32.45
CA ARG A 29 -18.12 -28.70 31.03
C ARG A 29 -16.80 -28.13 30.53
N ALA A 30 -15.92 -29.02 30.09
CA ALA A 30 -14.78 -28.64 29.28
C ALA A 30 -15.33 -27.85 28.10
N GLN A 31 -14.95 -26.58 28.01
CA GLN A 31 -15.29 -25.71 26.91
C GLN A 31 -14.72 -26.34 25.63
N GLN A 32 -15.57 -27.02 24.87
CA GLN A 32 -15.22 -27.52 23.54
C GLN A 32 -15.03 -26.28 22.66
N SER A 33 -13.77 -25.89 22.45
CA SER A 33 -13.39 -24.94 21.42
C SER A 33 -13.88 -25.49 20.07
N ALA A 34 -14.57 -24.66 19.29
CA ALA A 34 -15.01 -24.99 17.95
C ALA A 34 -13.81 -25.58 17.16
N SER A 35 -13.93 -26.82 16.72
CA SER A 35 -12.97 -27.42 15.79
C SER A 35 -13.19 -26.75 14.44
N TRP A 36 -12.29 -25.84 14.06
CA TRP A 36 -12.30 -25.27 12.73
C TRP A 36 -11.64 -26.27 11.78
N GLU A 37 -12.43 -26.81 10.86
CA GLU A 37 -11.91 -27.58 9.73
C GLU A 37 -11.37 -26.59 8.70
N ILE A 38 -10.03 -26.50 8.61
CA ILE A 38 -9.38 -25.72 7.55
C ILE A 38 -9.43 -26.58 6.29
N SER A 39 -10.39 -26.29 5.41
CA SER A 39 -10.42 -26.87 4.05
C SER A 39 -9.41 -26.12 3.19
N ASP A 40 -8.26 -26.74 2.93
CA ASP A 40 -7.29 -26.24 1.95
C ASP A 40 -7.83 -26.50 0.54
N ARG A 41 -8.01 -25.43 -0.24
CA ARG A 41 -8.33 -25.49 -1.67
C ARG A 41 -7.12 -24.99 -2.40
N VAL A 42 -6.28 -25.92 -2.85
CA VAL A 42 -5.10 -25.57 -3.64
C VAL A 42 -5.56 -25.11 -5.03
N LEU A 43 -5.54 -23.80 -5.27
CA LEU A 43 -5.65 -23.21 -6.60
C LEU A 43 -4.29 -23.36 -7.32
N ASN A 44 -3.90 -24.58 -7.66
CA ASN A 44 -2.70 -24.85 -8.46
C ASN A 44 -3.11 -25.24 -9.89
N LEU A 45 -3.21 -24.28 -10.79
CA LEU A 45 -3.35 -24.55 -12.23
C LEU A 45 -2.06 -24.34 -13.03
N GLY A 46 -0.96 -23.89 -12.42
CA GLY A 46 0.32 -23.74 -13.09
C GLY A 46 1.46 -23.82 -12.09
N GLY A 47 2.31 -24.84 -12.22
CA GLY A 47 3.40 -25.11 -11.27
C GLY A 47 4.32 -23.92 -11.00
N ARG A 48 4.99 -23.94 -9.84
CA ARG A 48 5.88 -22.88 -9.35
C ARG A 48 7.06 -22.59 -10.32
N PRO A 49 7.16 -21.42 -10.95
CA PRO A 49 8.40 -20.97 -11.58
C PRO A 49 9.55 -20.85 -10.56
N GLN A 50 10.78 -21.15 -11.01
CA GLN A 50 11.98 -20.98 -10.19
C GLN A 50 12.26 -19.49 -9.98
N GLY A 51 12.13 -19.00 -8.74
CA GLY A 51 12.49 -17.62 -8.36
C GLY A 51 11.41 -16.80 -7.64
N GLY A 52 10.27 -17.39 -7.28
CA GLY A 52 9.16 -16.70 -6.62
C GLY A 52 9.47 -16.13 -5.23
N THR A 53 8.88 -14.97 -4.92
CA THR A 53 8.96 -14.37 -3.59
C THR A 53 7.85 -14.92 -2.70
N THR A 54 8.25 -15.60 -1.63
CA THR A 54 7.35 -16.06 -0.57
C THR A 54 7.34 -15.05 0.56
N SER A 55 6.16 -14.57 0.95
CA SER A 55 5.97 -13.85 2.22
C SER A 55 5.22 -14.76 3.19
N GLY A 56 5.84 -15.03 4.33
CA GLY A 56 5.33 -15.97 5.33
C GLY A 56 5.28 -15.36 6.72
N SER A 57 4.27 -15.76 7.50
CA SER A 57 4.23 -15.63 8.95
C SER A 57 4.27 -17.03 9.57
N ALA A 58 4.39 -17.11 10.91
CA ALA A 58 4.36 -18.39 11.63
C ALA A 58 3.08 -19.22 11.40
N SER A 59 2.03 -18.63 10.80
CA SER A 59 0.71 -19.24 10.64
C SER A 59 0.21 -19.30 9.20
N PHE A 60 0.90 -18.71 8.21
CA PHE A 60 0.55 -18.85 6.79
C PHE A 60 1.70 -18.52 5.85
N SER A 61 1.67 -19.12 4.65
CA SER A 61 2.57 -18.80 3.53
C SER A 61 1.72 -18.37 2.33
N LEU A 62 1.88 -17.12 1.88
CA LEU A 62 1.28 -16.64 0.65
C LEU A 62 2.37 -16.59 -0.44
N THR A 63 2.16 -17.35 -1.52
CA THR A 63 2.94 -17.25 -2.76
C THR A 63 2.20 -16.34 -3.73
N LEU A 64 2.80 -15.20 -4.11
CA LEU A 64 2.20 -14.19 -5.01
C LEU A 64 1.82 -14.71 -6.41
N GLU A 65 2.21 -15.93 -6.73
CA GLU A 65 2.10 -16.51 -8.07
C GLU A 65 0.73 -17.14 -8.36
N SER A 66 -0.17 -17.21 -7.36
CA SER A 66 -1.56 -17.64 -7.57
C SER A 66 -2.52 -16.52 -7.97
N LEU A 67 -2.05 -15.27 -8.04
CA LEU A 67 -2.82 -14.11 -8.48
C LEU A 67 -2.48 -13.81 -9.95
N GLY A 68 -2.91 -14.72 -10.84
CA GLY A 68 -3.03 -14.38 -12.25
C GLY A 68 -4.12 -13.31 -12.39
N GLU A 69 -3.78 -12.22 -13.08
CA GLU A 69 -4.54 -10.97 -13.22
C GLU A 69 -4.45 -9.98 -12.04
N PRO A 70 -4.15 -8.69 -12.33
CA PRO A 70 -4.15 -7.66 -11.30
C PRO A 70 -5.58 -7.52 -10.77
N VAL A 71 -5.79 -7.90 -9.51
CA VAL A 71 -7.03 -7.58 -8.77
C VAL A 71 -7.07 -6.06 -8.59
N VAL A 72 -7.57 -5.36 -9.60
CA VAL A 72 -8.00 -3.97 -9.48
C VAL A 72 -9.37 -4.02 -8.80
N GLY A 73 -9.37 -3.89 -7.48
CA GLY A 73 -10.57 -3.61 -6.70
C GLY A 73 -11.48 -4.81 -6.43
N ALA A 74 -11.10 -5.67 -5.50
CA ALA A 74 -12.07 -6.41 -4.69
C ALA A 74 -11.48 -6.66 -3.31
N GLY A 75 -11.98 -5.96 -2.29
CA GLY A 75 -11.71 -6.28 -0.90
C GLY A 75 -12.28 -7.66 -0.61
N LEU A 76 -11.42 -8.66 -0.45
CA LEU A 76 -11.79 -9.95 0.10
C LEU A 76 -11.88 -9.81 1.61
N SER A 77 -13.06 -9.43 2.13
CA SER A 77 -13.33 -9.44 3.56
C SER A 77 -14.06 -10.73 3.95
N SER A 78 -13.44 -11.51 4.83
CA SER A 78 -14.11 -12.54 5.62
C SER A 78 -13.97 -12.17 7.09
N ALA A 79 -14.90 -12.62 7.93
CA ALA A 79 -14.98 -12.28 9.35
C ALA A 79 -13.69 -12.60 10.17
N SER A 80 -12.75 -13.34 9.60
CA SER A 80 -11.51 -13.77 10.27
C SER A 80 -10.22 -13.31 9.59
N TYR A 81 -10.29 -12.65 8.43
CA TYR A 81 -9.09 -12.18 7.73
C TYR A 81 -9.38 -10.83 7.06
N LEU A 82 -8.68 -9.81 7.53
CA LEU A 82 -8.53 -8.54 6.83
C LEU A 82 -7.23 -8.63 6.05
N LEU A 83 -7.33 -8.96 4.76
CA LEU A 83 -6.24 -8.69 3.83
C LEU A 83 -6.38 -7.23 3.42
N ASP A 84 -5.72 -6.33 4.14
CA ASP A 84 -5.44 -5.00 3.62
C ASP A 84 -4.36 -5.15 2.55
N ALA A 85 -4.78 -5.63 1.39
CA ALA A 85 -3.97 -5.64 0.19
C ALA A 85 -3.93 -4.21 -0.35
N SER A 86 -3.29 -3.30 0.38
CA SER A 86 -2.95 -1.98 -0.13
C SER A 86 -1.82 -2.13 -1.15
N PHE A 87 -2.12 -2.73 -2.31
CA PHE A 87 -1.31 -2.63 -3.53
C PHE A 87 -1.49 -1.27 -4.21
N ALA A 88 -1.95 -0.25 -3.49
CA ALA A 88 -1.36 1.06 -3.65
C ALA A 88 0.11 0.96 -3.22
N GLY A 89 0.93 0.23 -4.00
CA GLY A 89 2.36 0.44 -3.99
C GLY A 89 2.50 1.93 -4.16
N THR A 90 2.92 2.62 -3.10
CA THR A 90 3.00 4.07 -3.02
C THR A 90 3.57 4.53 -4.34
N TYR A 91 2.72 5.08 -5.21
CA TYR A 91 3.15 5.44 -6.55
C TYR A 91 4.01 6.67 -6.32
N PRO A 92 5.35 6.53 -6.25
CA PRO A 92 6.15 7.60 -5.70
C PRO A 92 6.04 8.79 -6.64
N ALA A 93 6.05 10.00 -6.08
CA ALA A 93 6.12 11.21 -6.89
C ALA A 93 7.27 11.08 -7.91
N PRO A 94 7.09 11.52 -9.16
CA PRO A 94 8.11 11.33 -10.19
C PRO A 94 9.44 11.99 -9.83
N GLY A 95 10.52 11.37 -10.28
CA GLY A 95 11.86 11.95 -10.18
C GLY A 95 12.09 13.14 -11.12
N GLU A 96 13.31 13.67 -11.11
CA GLU A 96 13.77 14.60 -12.15
C GLU A 96 13.84 13.87 -13.51
N VAL A 97 13.19 14.44 -14.52
CA VAL A 97 13.29 13.96 -15.91
C VAL A 97 14.69 14.28 -16.46
N ARG A 98 15.31 13.30 -17.10
CA ARG A 98 16.71 13.38 -17.58
C ARG A 98 16.79 13.24 -19.10
N GLY A 99 17.96 13.54 -19.65
CA GLY A 99 18.24 13.32 -21.07
C GLY A 99 17.50 14.25 -22.02
N VAL A 100 17.02 15.41 -21.54
CA VAL A 100 16.33 16.41 -22.36
C VAL A 100 17.26 16.91 -23.47
N ARG A 101 16.89 16.67 -24.73
CA ARG A 101 17.68 17.00 -25.92
C ARG A 101 16.81 17.10 -27.17
N PHE A 102 17.29 17.84 -28.16
CA PHE A 102 16.67 17.85 -29.48
C PHE A 102 17.15 16.64 -30.30
N SER A 103 16.23 15.89 -30.90
CA SER A 103 16.54 14.84 -31.87
C SER A 103 16.66 15.39 -33.30
N ASP A 104 15.98 16.50 -33.56
CA ASP A 104 16.07 17.29 -34.80
C ASP A 104 15.82 18.77 -34.48
N ALA A 105 15.65 19.62 -35.49
CA ALA A 105 15.48 21.06 -35.30
C ALA A 105 14.23 21.48 -34.50
N THR A 106 13.25 20.59 -34.35
CA THR A 106 11.92 20.89 -33.78
C THR A 106 11.48 19.89 -32.71
N THR A 107 12.03 18.67 -32.71
CA THR A 107 11.60 17.61 -31.79
C THR A 107 12.50 17.57 -30.56
N LEU A 108 11.91 17.90 -29.42
CA LEU A 108 12.51 17.73 -28.10
C LEU A 108 12.14 16.34 -27.57
N GLY A 109 13.12 15.59 -27.08
CA GLY A 109 12.93 14.28 -26.45
C GLY A 109 13.66 14.17 -25.12
N TRP A 110 13.25 13.21 -24.29
CA TRP A 110 13.86 12.93 -22.99
C TRP A 110 13.77 11.45 -22.62
N ASP A 111 14.43 11.06 -21.54
CA ASP A 111 14.36 9.69 -21.02
C ASP A 111 13.01 9.47 -20.32
N ALA A 112 12.38 8.33 -20.57
CA ALA A 112 11.11 7.98 -19.92
C ALA A 112 11.30 7.78 -18.40
N GLU A 113 10.44 8.43 -17.61
CA GLU A 113 10.44 8.29 -16.16
C GLU A 113 9.50 7.14 -15.75
N ARG A 114 9.92 6.29 -14.80
CA ARG A 114 9.20 5.07 -14.39
C ARG A 114 7.81 5.34 -13.81
N SER A 115 7.69 6.43 -13.08
CA SER A 115 6.49 6.95 -12.42
C SER A 115 5.81 8.06 -13.24
N ALA A 116 6.15 8.24 -14.53
CA ALA A 116 5.40 9.19 -15.36
C ALA A 116 4.04 8.61 -15.77
N GLY A 117 2.97 9.36 -15.51
CA GLY A 117 1.70 9.25 -16.20
C GLY A 117 1.68 10.17 -17.43
N THR A 118 2.06 11.43 -17.24
CA THR A 118 2.20 12.47 -18.28
C THR A 118 3.46 13.29 -18.05
N TYR A 119 3.81 14.16 -18.99
CA TYR A 119 4.91 15.11 -18.89
C TYR A 119 4.42 16.54 -19.14
N ASN A 120 5.08 17.48 -18.45
CA ASN A 120 4.88 18.90 -18.62
C ASN A 120 6.20 19.53 -19.10
N VAL A 121 6.13 20.41 -20.09
CA VAL A 121 7.29 21.12 -20.66
C VAL A 121 7.15 22.60 -20.37
N TYR A 122 8.16 23.12 -19.67
CA TYR A 122 8.36 24.53 -19.42
C TYR A 122 9.35 25.07 -20.44
N ARG A 123 9.06 26.26 -20.97
CA ARG A 123 9.87 26.92 -21.99
C ARG A 123 9.94 28.41 -21.72
N ASP A 124 11.11 29.01 -21.89
CA ASP A 124 11.27 30.46 -21.87
C ASP A 124 12.58 30.86 -22.57
N ALA A 125 12.82 32.16 -22.74
CA ALA A 125 14.07 32.71 -23.26
C ALA A 125 15.23 32.46 -22.28
N LEU A 126 16.44 32.24 -22.81
CA LEU A 126 17.65 32.11 -21.97
C LEU A 126 17.90 33.36 -21.11
N SER A 127 17.48 34.54 -21.57
CA SER A 127 17.56 35.79 -20.80
C SER A 127 16.66 35.78 -19.56
N ALA A 128 15.66 34.90 -19.47
CA ALA A 128 14.82 34.79 -18.27
C ALA A 128 15.52 34.03 -17.13
N LEU A 129 16.52 33.19 -17.42
CA LEU A 129 17.25 32.42 -16.41
C LEU A 129 17.97 33.32 -15.40
N THR A 130 18.49 34.48 -15.84
CA THR A 130 19.13 35.45 -14.94
C THR A 130 18.15 36.06 -13.93
N GLY A 131 16.85 36.01 -14.19
CA GLY A 131 15.80 36.41 -13.26
C GLY A 131 15.40 35.32 -12.26
N GLY A 132 16.01 34.13 -12.32
CA GLY A 132 15.65 32.98 -11.48
C GLY A 132 14.38 32.26 -11.92
N SER A 133 13.87 32.55 -13.13
CA SER A 133 12.75 31.82 -13.72
C SER A 133 13.22 30.47 -14.27
N TYR A 134 12.42 29.44 -14.05
CA TYR A 134 12.61 28.10 -14.63
C TYR A 134 11.58 27.78 -15.71
N GLY A 135 11.02 28.85 -16.28
CA GLY A 135 10.18 28.83 -17.47
C GLY A 135 8.69 28.84 -17.17
N THR A 136 7.92 29.18 -18.18
CA THR A 136 6.46 29.12 -18.14
C THR A 136 5.99 27.79 -18.70
N CYS A 137 4.88 27.27 -18.16
CA CYS A 137 4.24 26.08 -18.73
C CYS A 137 3.91 26.35 -20.20
N TRP A 138 4.45 25.53 -21.09
CA TRP A 138 4.29 25.67 -22.54
C TRP A 138 3.45 24.54 -23.13
N GLN A 139 3.69 23.31 -22.69
CA GLN A 139 2.87 22.15 -23.02
C GLN A 139 2.69 21.29 -21.77
N GLN A 140 1.53 20.66 -21.65
CA GLN A 140 1.17 19.82 -20.51
C GLN A 140 0.45 18.55 -20.97
N ASP A 141 0.30 17.60 -20.06
CA ASP A 141 -0.43 16.34 -20.28
C ASP A 141 0.13 15.51 -21.45
N ILE A 142 1.43 15.61 -21.72
CA ILE A 142 2.06 14.91 -22.84
C ILE A 142 2.23 13.43 -22.45
N PRO A 143 1.64 12.47 -23.20
CA PRO A 143 1.70 11.05 -22.83
C PRO A 143 3.01 10.36 -23.26
N SER A 144 3.76 10.97 -24.17
CA SER A 144 5.01 10.45 -24.72
C SER A 144 6.22 11.25 -24.26
N PRO A 145 7.42 10.67 -24.18
CA PRO A 145 8.64 11.37 -23.78
C PRO A 145 9.23 12.25 -24.91
N SER A 146 8.36 13.04 -25.57
CA SER A 146 8.71 13.92 -26.67
C SER A 146 7.68 15.04 -26.86
N ALA A 147 8.13 16.22 -27.24
CA ALA A 147 7.31 17.36 -27.64
C ALA A 147 7.88 18.03 -28.90
N THR A 148 7.01 18.67 -29.69
CA THR A 148 7.42 19.41 -30.90
C THR A 148 7.36 20.91 -30.63
N ASP A 149 8.48 21.61 -30.84
CA ASP A 149 8.55 23.07 -30.93
C ASP A 149 8.74 23.50 -32.39
N PRO A 150 7.66 23.95 -33.07
CA PRO A 150 7.76 24.44 -34.44
C PRO A 150 8.28 25.89 -34.52
N ASP A 151 8.39 26.61 -33.40
CA ASP A 151 8.69 28.04 -33.39
C ASP A 151 10.20 28.26 -33.57
N PRO A 152 10.65 28.83 -34.71
CA PRO A 152 12.07 29.09 -34.91
C PRO A 152 12.60 30.07 -33.87
N VAL A 153 13.80 29.81 -33.36
CA VAL A 153 14.48 30.72 -32.43
C VAL A 153 15.16 31.83 -33.24
N PRO A 154 14.83 33.12 -33.01
CA PRO A 154 15.48 34.22 -33.72
C PRO A 154 17.00 34.19 -33.54
N ALA A 155 17.73 34.54 -34.61
CA ALA A 155 19.19 34.58 -34.58
C ALA A 155 19.69 35.50 -33.45
N GLY A 156 20.71 35.05 -32.71
CA GLY A 156 21.27 35.77 -31.57
C GLY A 156 20.47 35.65 -30.27
N THR A 157 19.36 34.91 -30.26
CA THR A 157 18.60 34.56 -29.05
C THR A 157 18.72 33.07 -28.75
N GLY A 158 18.24 32.66 -27.58
CA GLY A 158 18.12 31.25 -27.23
C GLY A 158 16.94 31.03 -26.31
N ARG A 159 16.48 29.77 -26.25
CA ARG A 159 15.46 29.30 -25.32
C ARG A 159 16.02 28.17 -24.48
N PHE A 160 15.48 27.99 -23.30
CA PHE A 160 15.68 26.77 -22.52
C PHE A 160 14.36 26.02 -22.40
N TYR A 161 14.51 24.73 -22.12
CA TYR A 161 13.41 23.82 -21.86
C TYR A 161 13.69 23.09 -20.56
N LEU A 162 12.63 22.87 -19.79
CA LEU A 162 12.66 22.09 -18.58
C LEU A 162 11.45 21.16 -18.61
N VAL A 163 11.68 19.89 -18.30
CA VAL A 163 10.63 18.87 -18.35
C VAL A 163 10.43 18.32 -16.95
N THR A 164 9.18 18.16 -16.56
CA THR A 164 8.77 17.43 -15.36
C THR A 164 7.85 16.29 -15.77
N ALA A 165 7.77 15.28 -14.92
CA ALA A 165 6.81 14.20 -15.06
C ALA A 165 5.72 14.39 -14.00
N GLU A 166 4.49 14.02 -14.34
CA GLU A 166 3.37 13.97 -13.41
C GLU A 166 2.88 12.53 -13.31
N ASN A 167 2.64 12.07 -12.08
CA ASN A 167 2.14 10.72 -11.89
C ASN A 167 0.62 10.61 -12.10
N ARG A 168 0.09 9.39 -12.05
CA ARG A 168 -1.35 9.13 -12.14
C ARG A 168 -2.17 9.68 -10.97
N LEU A 169 -1.52 10.22 -9.93
CA LEU A 169 -2.15 10.87 -8.77
C LEU A 169 -2.12 12.41 -8.89
N ALA A 170 -1.75 12.94 -10.07
CA ALA A 170 -1.57 14.37 -10.32
C ALA A 170 -0.51 15.05 -9.44
N GLU A 171 0.51 14.29 -9.02
CA GLU A 171 1.69 14.83 -8.34
C GLU A 171 2.81 15.05 -9.35
N GLU A 172 3.21 16.31 -9.50
CA GLU A 172 4.32 16.70 -10.35
C GLU A 172 5.66 16.43 -9.65
N GLY A 173 6.60 15.86 -10.40
CA GLY A 173 7.96 15.60 -9.97
C GLY A 173 8.83 16.86 -9.84
N THR A 174 10.07 16.65 -9.41
CA THR A 174 10.99 17.77 -9.18
C THR A 174 11.45 18.41 -10.50
N ARG A 175 11.68 19.73 -10.49
CA ARG A 175 12.36 20.46 -11.57
C ARG A 175 13.90 20.29 -11.53
N GLY A 176 14.40 19.37 -10.70
CA GLY A 176 15.84 19.19 -10.47
C GLY A 176 16.47 20.28 -9.60
N ARG A 177 17.79 20.37 -9.69
CA ARG A 177 18.62 21.32 -8.90
C ARG A 177 19.42 22.25 -9.81
N ASP A 178 19.64 23.47 -9.37
CA ASP A 178 20.52 24.43 -10.03
C ASP A 178 22.00 24.09 -9.82
N SER A 179 22.89 24.90 -10.40
CA SER A 179 24.34 24.71 -10.31
C SER A 179 24.91 24.91 -8.90
N ALA A 180 24.17 25.56 -8.00
CA ALA A 180 24.51 25.68 -6.59
C ALA A 180 23.94 24.52 -5.75
N GLY A 181 23.19 23.59 -6.37
CA GLY A 181 22.55 22.46 -5.73
C GLY A 181 21.20 22.78 -5.07
N ALA A 182 20.68 24.00 -5.21
CA ALA A 182 19.37 24.36 -4.69
C ALA A 182 18.27 23.80 -5.60
N SER A 183 17.13 23.41 -5.01
CA SER A 183 15.99 22.92 -5.78
C SER A 183 15.41 24.03 -6.66
N ARG A 184 15.14 23.73 -7.93
CA ARG A 184 14.45 24.66 -8.82
C ARG A 184 12.99 24.79 -8.41
N THR A 185 12.57 25.99 -8.04
CA THR A 185 11.20 26.30 -7.62
C THR A 185 10.34 26.77 -8.79
N GLY A 186 9.02 26.76 -8.66
CA GLY A 186 8.14 27.29 -9.71
C GLY A 186 6.69 26.84 -9.49
N THR A 187 5.78 27.45 -10.23
CA THR A 187 4.38 27.03 -10.26
C THR A 187 4.23 25.85 -11.23
N ALA A 188 3.44 24.85 -10.82
CA ALA A 188 3.03 23.75 -11.70
C ALA A 188 2.25 24.27 -12.91
N CYS A 189 2.18 23.45 -13.96
CA CYS A 189 1.26 23.68 -15.07
C CYS A 189 -0.19 23.74 -14.56
N PRO A 190 -1.03 24.64 -15.11
CA PRO A 190 -2.41 24.84 -14.67
C PRO A 190 -3.38 23.73 -15.09
#